data_AF-Q2GRW9-F1
#
_entry.id   AF-Q2GRW9-F1
#
_cell.length_a   1.000
_cell.length_b   1.000
_cell.length_c   1.000
_cell.angle_alpha   90.00
_cell.angle_beta   90.00
_cell.angle_gamma   90.00
#
_symmetry.space_group_name_H-M   'P 1'
#
loop_
_entity.id
_entity.type
_entity.pdbx_description
1 polymer ?
#
loop_
_entity_poly.entity_id
_entity_poly.type
_entity_poly.pdbx_seq_one_letter_code
_entity_poly.pdbx_strand_id
1 'polypeptide(L)'
;MPPPSKTQAGSSPPNPPRFLYSASRFLTIPVNTHTPEICLIGRSNVGKSTLINALSGADAETARKAHGLRARGAGLAITSRTAGSTKSLNAYGFGPPTKQQRLAALQAAKEAKDAEDAVASRGVRRAAREKREPPPQYRLIMVDMPGYGLGSEAAWGREIEKYLARRKMLRGAVLLIDAVAGIKDADLMVLETLRDAEVRTAVVLTKVDKLLREDQPEQRSRVEEVCLSVWEELRKVESGGMTWLEGAEKGWQNEVWVTSAGDADTDGNGVDHGSEVGDLSDGWAGGR
;
A
#
# COMPACT_ATOMS: atom_id res chain seq x y z
N MET A 1 -34.94 32.54 -6.24
CA MET A 1 -33.49 32.37 -6.44
C MET A 1 -33.28 31.18 -7.36
N PRO A 2 -32.49 31.30 -8.44
CA PRO A 2 -32.11 30.12 -9.21
C PRO A 2 -31.22 29.20 -8.36
N PRO A 3 -31.22 27.88 -8.60
CA PRO A 3 -30.34 26.95 -7.90
C PRO A 3 -28.87 27.29 -8.19
N PRO A 4 -27.95 27.09 -7.23
CA PRO A 4 -26.54 27.39 -7.42
C PRO A 4 -25.95 26.61 -8.60
N SER A 5 -25.25 27.35 -9.45
CA SER A 5 -24.56 26.90 -10.66
C SER A 5 -23.56 25.79 -10.36
N LYS A 6 -23.52 24.81 -11.27
CA LYS A 6 -22.54 23.73 -11.40
C LYS A 6 -21.15 24.12 -10.86
N THR A 7 -20.69 23.35 -9.89
CA THR A 7 -19.34 23.38 -9.31
C THR A 7 -18.30 23.46 -10.42
N GLN A 8 -17.47 24.51 -10.39
CA GLN A 8 -16.33 24.66 -11.28
C GLN A 8 -15.41 23.44 -11.12
N ALA A 9 -15.06 22.80 -12.24
CA ALA A 9 -14.07 21.74 -12.28
C ALA A 9 -12.74 22.27 -11.73
N GLY A 10 -12.40 21.86 -10.51
CA GLY A 10 -11.15 22.23 -9.86
C GLY A 10 -9.96 21.83 -10.73
N SER A 11 -8.98 22.73 -10.86
CA SER A 11 -7.68 22.45 -11.47
C SER A 11 -7.11 21.14 -10.92
N SER A 12 -6.67 20.23 -11.79
CA SER A 12 -6.07 18.95 -11.38
C SER A 12 -5.00 19.18 -10.31
N PRO A 13 -4.97 18.38 -9.23
CA PRO A 13 -4.00 18.58 -8.17
C PRO A 13 -2.57 18.51 -8.73
N PRO A 14 -1.63 19.34 -8.23
CA PRO A 14 -0.24 19.21 -8.61
C PRO A 14 0.25 17.81 -8.26
N ASN A 15 0.74 17.09 -9.27
CA ASN A 15 1.25 15.72 -9.21
C ASN A 15 0.15 14.69 -8.89
N PRO A 16 -0.75 14.40 -9.85
CA PRO A 16 -1.74 13.33 -9.66
C PRO A 16 -1.04 11.98 -9.46
N PRO A 17 -1.71 11.03 -8.78
CA PRO A 17 -1.20 9.69 -8.61
C PRO A 17 -0.79 9.05 -9.95
N ARG A 18 0.39 8.42 -9.99
CA ARG A 18 0.92 7.81 -11.23
C ARG A 18 1.63 6.50 -10.97
N PHE A 19 1.50 5.59 -11.93
CA PHE A 19 2.32 4.39 -12.01
C PHE A 19 3.76 4.78 -12.33
N LEU A 20 4.71 4.19 -11.60
CA LEU A 20 6.13 4.49 -11.71
C LEU A 20 6.89 3.36 -12.40
N TYR A 21 6.74 2.13 -11.90
CA TYR A 21 7.42 0.97 -12.45
C TYR A 21 6.72 -0.34 -12.05
N SER A 22 7.04 -1.40 -12.79
CA SER A 22 6.75 -2.78 -12.44
C SER A 22 8.05 -3.58 -12.46
N ALA A 23 8.33 -4.33 -11.39
CA ALA A 23 9.56 -5.10 -11.25
C ALA A 23 9.26 -6.52 -10.74
N SER A 24 9.76 -7.53 -11.45
CA SER A 24 9.63 -8.94 -11.03
C SER A 24 10.80 -9.42 -10.17
N ARG A 25 11.89 -8.64 -10.09
CA ARG A 25 13.09 -8.94 -9.31
C ARG A 25 13.50 -7.72 -8.50
N PHE A 26 14.01 -7.94 -7.30
CA PHE A 26 14.50 -6.88 -6.43
C PHE A 26 15.58 -6.02 -7.10
N LEU A 27 16.52 -6.65 -7.81
CA LEU A 27 17.63 -5.95 -8.46
C LEU A 27 17.21 -5.05 -9.64
N THR A 28 16.01 -5.23 -10.18
CA THR A 28 15.47 -4.39 -11.26
C THR A 28 14.66 -3.21 -10.74
N ILE A 29 14.43 -3.12 -9.43
CA ILE A 29 13.72 -2.01 -8.81
C ILE A 29 14.57 -0.74 -8.92
N PRO A 30 14.01 0.40 -9.37
CA PRO A 30 14.73 1.66 -9.39
C PRO A 30 15.30 2.03 -8.03
N VAL A 31 16.49 2.62 -8.03
CA VAL A 31 17.10 3.17 -6.81
C VAL A 31 16.17 4.27 -6.26
N ASN A 32 15.92 4.22 -4.96
CA ASN A 32 15.17 5.25 -4.24
C ASN A 32 15.90 5.56 -2.94
N THR A 33 16.33 6.80 -2.77
CA THR A 33 17.05 7.27 -1.58
C THR A 33 16.36 8.40 -0.84
N HIS A 34 15.27 8.96 -1.39
CA HIS A 34 14.66 10.18 -0.86
C HIS A 34 13.13 10.14 -0.72
N THR A 35 12.44 9.19 -1.35
CA THR A 35 10.98 9.10 -1.30
C THR A 35 10.57 7.92 -0.41
N PRO A 36 9.82 8.10 0.69
CA PRO A 36 9.36 6.99 1.51
C PRO A 36 8.43 6.07 0.72
N GLU A 37 8.55 4.78 1.01
CA GLU A 37 7.76 3.70 0.41
C GLU A 37 6.92 3.00 1.49
N ILE A 38 5.67 2.68 1.16
CA ILE A 38 4.80 1.79 1.94
C ILE A 38 4.38 0.65 1.01
N CYS A 39 4.54 -0.59 1.45
CA CYS A 39 4.05 -1.73 0.67
C CYS A 39 2.64 -2.16 1.09
N LEU A 40 1.83 -2.56 0.12
CA LEU A 40 0.56 -3.22 0.34
C LEU A 40 0.76 -4.72 0.16
N ILE A 41 0.39 -5.48 1.17
CA ILE A 41 0.56 -6.92 1.24
C ILE A 41 -0.81 -7.54 1.54
N GLY A 42 -1.09 -8.69 0.95
CA GLY A 42 -2.36 -9.38 1.17
C GLY A 42 -2.59 -10.49 0.15
N ARG A 43 -3.44 -11.46 0.50
CA ARG A 43 -3.80 -12.57 -0.39
C ARG A 43 -4.30 -12.10 -1.76
N SER A 44 -4.23 -12.99 -2.75
CA SER A 44 -4.88 -12.76 -4.04
C SER A 44 -6.36 -12.37 -3.83
N ASN A 45 -6.82 -11.31 -4.52
CA ASN A 45 -8.20 -10.80 -4.47
C ASN A 45 -8.71 -10.29 -3.10
N VAL A 46 -7.80 -9.89 -2.19
CA VAL A 46 -8.20 -9.23 -0.93
C VAL A 46 -8.57 -7.74 -1.09
N GLY A 47 -8.27 -7.13 -2.23
CA GLY A 47 -8.60 -5.72 -2.52
C GLY A 47 -7.42 -4.75 -2.57
N LYS A 48 -6.16 -5.23 -2.65
CA LYS A 48 -4.96 -4.35 -2.73
C LYS A 48 -5.05 -3.31 -3.85
N SER A 49 -5.23 -3.76 -5.08
CA SER A 49 -5.27 -2.88 -6.25
C SER A 49 -6.55 -2.01 -6.26
N THR A 50 -7.65 -2.50 -5.68
CA THR A 50 -8.86 -1.71 -5.43
C THR A 50 -8.58 -0.56 -4.46
N LEU A 51 -7.87 -0.81 -3.37
CA LEU A 51 -7.45 0.21 -2.41
C LEU A 51 -6.57 1.27 -3.06
N ILE A 52 -5.64 0.88 -3.94
CA ILE A 52 -4.80 1.84 -4.68
C ILE A 52 -5.65 2.75 -5.59
N ASN A 53 -6.63 2.17 -6.28
CA ASN A 53 -7.54 2.94 -7.13
C ASN A 53 -8.38 3.91 -6.29
N ALA A 54 -8.93 3.46 -5.17
CA ALA A 54 -9.67 4.30 -4.23
C ALA A 54 -8.81 5.46 -3.70
N LEU A 55 -7.57 5.18 -3.26
CA LEU A 55 -6.64 6.20 -2.79
C LEU A 55 -6.18 7.16 -3.90
N SER A 56 -6.25 6.74 -5.16
CA SER A 56 -5.86 7.59 -6.29
C SER A 56 -6.90 8.65 -6.64
N GLY A 57 -8.08 8.61 -6.01
CA GLY A 57 -9.21 9.48 -6.35
C GLY A 57 -9.81 9.18 -7.72
N ALA A 58 -9.55 7.98 -8.27
CA ALA A 58 -10.31 7.48 -9.40
C ALA A 58 -11.74 7.25 -8.91
N ASP A 59 -12.71 7.92 -9.51
CA ASP A 59 -14.11 7.64 -9.24
C ASP A 59 -14.41 6.15 -9.49
N ALA A 60 -15.45 5.62 -8.83
CA ALA A 60 -15.83 4.22 -8.96
C ALA A 60 -15.96 3.80 -10.45
N GLU A 61 -16.39 4.72 -11.32
CA GLU A 61 -16.50 4.56 -12.78
C GLU A 61 -15.18 4.40 -13.54
N THR A 62 -14.13 5.10 -13.11
CA THR A 62 -12.80 5.01 -13.66
C THR A 62 -12.09 3.77 -13.15
N ALA A 63 -12.38 3.33 -11.91
CA ALA A 63 -12.00 2.01 -11.44
C ALA A 63 -12.71 0.89 -12.24
N ARG A 64 -14.01 1.03 -12.59
CA ARG A 64 -14.77 0.07 -13.42
C ARG A 64 -14.05 -0.29 -14.72
N LYS A 65 -13.50 0.71 -15.42
CA LYS A 65 -12.86 0.49 -16.74
C LYS A 65 -11.45 -0.13 -16.65
N ALA A 66 -10.86 -0.23 -15.45
CA ALA A 66 -9.51 -0.78 -15.23
C ALA A 66 -9.50 -2.33 -15.28
N HIS A 67 -10.68 -2.94 -15.27
CA HIS A 67 -10.88 -4.38 -15.35
C HIS A 67 -10.65 -4.88 -16.78
N GLY A 68 -9.42 -5.31 -17.08
CA GLY A 68 -9.06 -5.99 -18.33
C GLY A 68 -7.82 -5.43 -19.02
N LEU A 69 -7.16 -6.30 -19.79
CA LEU A 69 -5.83 -6.11 -20.41
C LEU A 69 -5.68 -4.93 -21.40
N ARG A 70 -6.66 -4.04 -21.54
CA ARG A 70 -6.60 -2.89 -22.47
C ARG A 70 -7.48 -1.73 -22.00
N ALA A 71 -6.99 -0.90 -21.09
CA ALA A 71 -7.59 0.42 -20.88
C ALA A 71 -6.50 1.48 -20.71
N ARG A 72 -6.19 2.19 -21.80
CA ARG A 72 -5.37 3.42 -21.80
C ARG A 72 -6.09 4.61 -21.14
N GLY A 73 -6.89 4.38 -20.09
CA GLY A 73 -7.68 5.44 -19.48
C GLY A 73 -8.54 5.03 -18.28
N ALA A 74 -8.16 4.01 -17.51
CA ALA A 74 -8.99 3.55 -16.41
C ALA A 74 -8.19 2.90 -15.29
N GLY A 75 -8.34 3.44 -14.07
CA GLY A 75 -7.66 3.04 -12.85
C GLY A 75 -6.14 3.18 -12.90
N LEU A 76 -5.55 3.42 -11.73
CA LEU A 76 -4.10 3.45 -11.61
C LEU A 76 -3.51 2.03 -11.56
N ALA A 77 -4.20 1.11 -10.89
CA ALA A 77 -3.82 -0.28 -10.71
C ALA A 77 -4.82 -1.24 -11.39
N ILE A 78 -4.30 -2.36 -11.92
CA ILE A 78 -5.09 -3.37 -12.61
C ILE A 78 -5.84 -4.22 -11.57
N THR A 79 -7.17 -4.29 -11.68
CA THR A 79 -8.02 -5.20 -10.89
C THR A 79 -8.46 -6.40 -11.75
N SER A 80 -8.57 -7.57 -11.12
CA SER A 80 -9.06 -8.80 -11.78
C SER A 80 -9.72 -9.70 -10.75
N ARG A 81 -10.75 -10.43 -11.19
CA ARG A 81 -11.41 -11.48 -10.39
C ARG A 81 -10.58 -12.77 -10.31
N THR A 82 -9.63 -12.98 -11.21
CA THR A 82 -8.78 -14.17 -11.22
C THR A 82 -7.53 -13.94 -10.37
N ALA A 83 -7.25 -14.87 -9.45
CA ALA A 83 -6.05 -14.83 -8.63
C ALA A 83 -4.76 -14.76 -9.48
N GLY A 84 -3.72 -14.08 -8.96
CA GLY A 84 -2.43 -13.95 -9.63
C GLY A 84 -2.36 -12.87 -10.73
N SER A 85 -3.22 -11.85 -10.68
CA SER A 85 -3.19 -10.71 -11.61
C SER A 85 -1.92 -9.86 -11.47
N THR A 86 -1.52 -9.57 -10.23
CA THR A 86 -0.24 -8.93 -9.91
C THR A 86 0.85 -10.00 -9.77
N LYS A 87 1.72 -10.11 -10.79
CA LYS A 87 2.86 -11.05 -10.83
C LYS A 87 4.22 -10.36 -10.60
N SER A 88 4.19 -9.07 -10.28
CA SER A 88 5.35 -8.20 -10.13
C SER A 88 5.05 -7.11 -9.12
N LEU A 89 6.09 -6.55 -8.50
CA LEU A 89 5.96 -5.41 -7.60
C LEU A 89 5.63 -4.17 -8.44
N ASN A 90 4.48 -3.55 -8.20
CA ASN A 90 4.04 -2.35 -8.92
C ASN A 90 4.12 -1.13 -8.00
N ALA A 91 4.77 -0.07 -8.43
CA ALA A 91 4.93 1.15 -7.63
C ALA A 91 4.12 2.32 -8.18
N TYR A 92 3.55 3.09 -7.26
CA TYR A 92 2.63 4.19 -7.52
C TYR A 92 3.01 5.40 -6.70
N GLY A 93 3.26 6.54 -7.34
CA GLY A 93 3.63 7.79 -6.69
C GLY A 93 2.40 8.61 -6.30
N PHE A 94 2.39 9.21 -5.11
CA PHE A 94 1.30 10.01 -4.57
C PHE A 94 1.78 11.37 -4.04
N GLY A 95 1.04 12.42 -4.43
CA GLY A 95 1.16 13.78 -3.91
C GLY A 95 2.47 14.50 -4.27
N PRO A 96 2.51 15.83 -4.15
CA PRO A 96 3.71 16.59 -4.46
C PRO A 96 4.78 16.42 -3.38
N PRO A 97 6.07 16.32 -3.77
CA PRO A 97 7.18 16.11 -2.85
C PRO A 97 7.31 17.28 -1.88
N THR A 98 7.70 16.99 -0.63
CA THR A 98 7.90 18.00 0.40
C THR A 98 9.15 18.84 0.13
N LYS A 99 9.22 20.02 0.76
CA LYS A 99 10.44 20.86 0.73
C LYS A 99 11.65 20.09 1.26
N GLN A 100 11.47 19.30 2.33
CA GLN A 100 12.53 18.49 2.92
C GLN A 100 13.06 17.44 1.95
N GLN A 101 12.19 16.73 1.23
CA GLN A 101 12.60 15.76 0.21
C GLN A 101 13.41 16.42 -0.92
N ARG A 102 12.96 17.58 -1.40
CA ARG A 102 13.69 18.35 -2.43
C ARG A 102 15.07 18.78 -1.94
N LEU A 103 15.16 19.30 -0.72
CA LEU A 103 16.43 19.72 -0.12
C LEU A 103 17.39 18.55 0.08
N ALA A 104 16.91 17.43 0.61
CA ALA A 104 17.70 16.22 0.78
C ALA A 104 18.23 15.68 -0.57
N ALA A 105 17.39 15.67 -1.60
CA ALA A 105 17.81 15.23 -2.93
C ALA A 105 18.83 16.18 -3.58
N LEU A 106 18.69 17.49 -3.38
CA LEU A 106 19.68 18.47 -3.86
C LEU A 106 21.03 18.29 -3.14
N GLN A 107 21.01 18.05 -1.83
CA GLN A 107 22.21 17.77 -1.05
C GLN A 107 22.89 16.48 -1.52
N ALA A 108 22.15 15.38 -1.65
CA ALA A 108 22.67 14.11 -2.15
C ALA A 108 23.23 14.23 -3.58
N ALA A 109 22.56 15.00 -4.46
CA ALA A 109 23.03 15.25 -5.81
C ALA A 109 24.33 16.10 -5.85
N LYS A 110 24.51 17.01 -4.89
CA LYS A 110 25.75 17.78 -4.72
C LYS A 110 26.88 16.87 -4.23
N GLU A 111 26.65 16.09 -3.18
CA GLU A 111 27.63 15.13 -2.65
C GLU A 111 28.08 14.11 -3.70
N ALA A 112 27.13 13.57 -4.49
CA ALA A 112 27.44 12.68 -5.60
C ALA A 112 28.28 13.37 -6.69
N LYS A 113 27.99 14.64 -7.00
CA LYS A 113 28.77 15.42 -7.97
C LYS A 113 30.20 15.65 -7.48
N ASP A 114 30.36 16.06 -6.22
CA ASP A 114 31.67 16.32 -5.63
C ASP A 114 32.52 15.02 -5.61
N ALA A 115 31.89 13.87 -5.32
CA ALA A 115 32.53 12.56 -5.40
C ALA A 115 32.91 12.15 -6.84
N GLU A 116 32.04 12.38 -7.83
CA GLU A 116 32.32 12.12 -9.24
C GLU A 116 33.50 12.97 -9.77
N ASP A 117 33.54 14.26 -9.40
CA ASP A 117 34.59 15.18 -9.82
C ASP A 117 35.97 14.81 -9.24
N ALA A 118 36.00 14.10 -8.10
CA ALA A 118 37.22 13.54 -7.52
C ALA A 118 37.75 12.29 -8.25
N VAL A 119 36.95 11.59 -9.05
CA VAL A 119 37.38 10.36 -9.76
C VAL A 119 38.21 10.73 -10.99
N ALA A 120 39.43 10.22 -11.15
CA ALA A 120 40.31 10.61 -12.27
C ALA A 120 39.83 10.17 -13.67
N SER A 121 39.13 9.03 -13.78
CA SER A 121 38.73 8.46 -15.07
C SER A 121 37.43 9.04 -15.62
N ARG A 122 37.49 9.65 -16.81
CA ARG A 122 36.32 10.19 -17.54
C ARG A 122 35.25 9.12 -17.81
N GLY A 123 35.65 7.88 -18.08
CA GLY A 123 34.72 6.76 -18.31
C GLY A 123 33.89 6.41 -17.07
N VAL A 124 34.53 6.44 -15.89
CA VAL A 124 33.87 6.17 -14.61
C VAL A 124 32.91 7.31 -14.24
N ARG A 125 33.31 8.57 -14.48
CA ARG A 125 32.43 9.74 -14.29
C ARG A 125 31.15 9.64 -15.12
N ARG A 126 31.28 9.26 -16.40
CA ARG A 126 30.12 9.09 -17.30
C ARG A 126 29.16 8.01 -16.80
N ALA A 127 29.69 6.85 -16.43
CA ALA A 127 28.87 5.73 -15.92
C ALA A 127 28.18 6.08 -14.59
N ALA A 128 28.82 6.85 -13.71
CA ALA A 128 28.20 7.34 -12.47
C ALA A 128 27.05 8.32 -12.75
N ARG A 129 27.24 9.26 -13.68
CA ARG A 129 26.22 10.23 -14.07
C ARG A 129 24.97 9.57 -14.67
N GLU A 130 25.14 8.51 -15.46
CA GLU A 130 24.04 7.74 -16.06
C GLU A 130 23.20 6.98 -15.00
N LYS A 131 23.78 6.70 -13.82
CA LYS A 131 23.10 6.03 -12.71
C LYS A 131 22.48 6.99 -11.69
N ARG A 132 22.49 8.30 -11.95
CA ARG A 132 21.93 9.27 -11.02
C ARG A 132 20.43 9.06 -10.85
N GLU A 133 20.02 8.99 -9.60
CA GLU A 133 18.62 8.98 -9.23
C GLU A 133 17.99 10.35 -9.57
N PRO A 134 16.81 10.38 -10.22
CA PRO A 134 16.10 11.63 -10.47
C PRO A 134 15.63 12.26 -9.15
N PRO A 135 15.42 13.60 -9.11
CA PRO A 135 14.87 14.25 -7.94
C PRO A 135 13.47 13.70 -7.59
N PRO A 136 13.04 13.78 -6.32
CA PRO A 136 11.75 13.29 -5.87
C PRO A 136 10.63 13.99 -6.65
N GLN A 137 9.79 13.19 -7.30
CA GLN A 137 8.59 13.65 -7.99
C GLN A 137 7.33 13.46 -7.14
N TYR A 138 7.41 12.65 -6.10
CA TYR A 138 6.26 12.28 -5.27
C TYR A 138 6.59 12.38 -3.79
N ARG A 139 5.57 12.57 -2.96
CA ARG A 139 5.72 12.57 -1.50
C ARG A 139 5.90 11.17 -0.97
N LEU A 140 5.12 10.24 -1.50
CA LEU A 140 5.01 8.86 -1.04
C LEU A 140 4.96 7.95 -2.27
N ILE A 141 5.55 6.77 -2.14
CA ILE A 141 5.37 5.68 -3.10
C ILE A 141 4.64 4.54 -2.39
N MET A 142 3.52 4.10 -2.96
CA MET A 142 2.87 2.86 -2.54
C MET A 142 3.31 1.74 -3.47
N VAL A 143 3.63 0.58 -2.91
CA VAL A 143 4.09 -0.57 -3.68
C VAL A 143 3.14 -1.74 -3.49
N ASP A 144 2.42 -2.13 -4.56
CA ASP A 144 1.55 -3.31 -4.60
C ASP A 144 2.42 -4.57 -4.72
N MET A 145 2.46 -5.39 -3.68
CA MET A 145 3.13 -6.68 -3.74
C MET A 145 2.26 -7.70 -4.47
N PRO A 146 2.84 -8.69 -5.17
CA PRO A 146 2.07 -9.79 -5.71
C PRO A 146 1.35 -10.53 -4.57
N GLY A 147 0.11 -10.98 -4.83
CA GLY A 147 -0.69 -11.68 -3.83
C GLY A 147 -0.09 -13.03 -3.46
N TYR A 148 -0.08 -13.36 -2.16
CA TYR A 148 0.32 -14.67 -1.67
C TYR A 148 -0.87 -15.63 -1.52
N GLY A 149 -0.58 -16.92 -1.28
CA GLY A 149 -1.57 -17.98 -1.18
C GLY A 149 -1.87 -18.63 -2.54
N LEU A 150 -3.15 -18.81 -2.86
CA LEU A 150 -3.58 -19.43 -4.13
C LEU A 150 -3.02 -18.67 -5.34
N GLY A 151 -2.29 -19.39 -6.20
CA GLY A 151 -1.66 -18.85 -7.40
C GLY A 151 -0.36 -18.08 -7.16
N SER A 152 0.21 -18.11 -5.95
CA SER A 152 1.51 -17.53 -5.64
C SER A 152 2.67 -18.50 -5.93
N GLU A 153 3.77 -17.96 -6.45
CA GLU A 153 4.99 -18.74 -6.73
C GLU A 153 6.06 -18.50 -5.66
N ALA A 154 6.79 -19.55 -5.27
CA ALA A 154 7.88 -19.45 -4.29
C ALA A 154 8.99 -18.48 -4.72
N ALA A 155 9.18 -18.27 -6.03
CA ALA A 155 10.11 -17.29 -6.55
C ALA A 155 9.75 -15.86 -6.15
N TRP A 156 8.45 -15.55 -6.02
CA TRP A 156 7.99 -14.22 -5.59
C TRP A 156 8.28 -13.98 -4.11
N GLY A 157 8.10 -15.00 -3.27
CA GLY A 157 8.42 -14.92 -1.83
C GLY A 157 9.85 -14.45 -1.58
N ARG A 158 10.83 -15.04 -2.28
CA ARG A 158 12.24 -14.62 -2.16
C ARG A 158 12.51 -13.19 -2.60
N GLU A 159 11.80 -12.68 -3.60
CA GLU A 159 11.98 -11.29 -4.05
C GLU A 159 11.30 -10.29 -3.11
N ILE A 160 10.17 -10.67 -2.50
CA ILE A 160 9.50 -9.88 -1.46
C ILE A 160 10.38 -9.82 -0.20
N GLU A 161 10.91 -10.94 0.28
CA GLU A 161 11.82 -10.97 1.44
C GLU A 161 13.03 -10.05 1.23
N LYS A 162 13.66 -10.11 0.05
CA LYS A 162 14.77 -9.19 -0.29
C LYS A 162 14.32 -7.74 -0.25
N TYR A 163 13.12 -7.45 -0.75
CA TYR A 163 12.57 -6.09 -0.73
C TYR A 163 12.34 -5.61 0.70
N LEU A 164 11.63 -6.37 1.53
CA LEU A 164 11.33 -6.02 2.92
C LEU A 164 12.62 -5.80 3.73
N ALA A 165 13.61 -6.68 3.57
CA ALA A 165 14.85 -6.60 4.35
C ALA A 165 15.84 -5.53 3.87
N ARG A 166 15.85 -5.18 2.57
CA ARG A 166 16.95 -4.37 1.98
C ARG A 166 16.50 -3.01 1.44
N ARG A 167 15.20 -2.75 1.34
CA ARG A 167 14.71 -1.48 0.78
C ARG A 167 14.79 -0.37 1.83
N LYS A 168 15.86 0.43 1.75
CA LYS A 168 16.16 1.53 2.71
C LYS A 168 15.03 2.54 2.91
N MET A 169 14.25 2.83 1.87
CA MET A 169 13.17 3.80 1.93
C MET A 169 11.82 3.18 2.29
N LEU A 170 11.73 1.86 2.53
CA LEU A 170 10.53 1.23 3.06
C LEU A 170 10.30 1.72 4.49
N ARG A 171 9.12 2.27 4.75
CA ARG A 171 8.72 2.83 6.06
C ARG A 171 7.64 2.02 6.76
N GLY A 172 7.05 1.05 6.06
CA GLY A 172 6.10 0.13 6.66
C GLY A 172 5.34 -0.67 5.61
N ALA A 173 4.53 -1.59 6.10
CA ALA A 173 3.64 -2.43 5.33
C ALA A 173 2.20 -2.23 5.82
N VAL A 174 1.26 -2.31 4.89
CA VAL A 174 -0.17 -2.47 5.18
C VAL A 174 -0.55 -3.88 4.76
N LEU A 175 -0.96 -4.70 5.73
CA LEU A 175 -1.46 -6.05 5.51
C LEU A 175 -2.98 -6.02 5.38
N LEU A 176 -3.50 -6.38 4.21
CA LEU A 176 -4.93 -6.47 3.94
C LEU A 176 -5.40 -7.90 4.21
N ILE A 177 -6.39 -8.05 5.08
CA ILE A 177 -7.04 -9.32 5.42
C ILE A 177 -8.52 -9.23 5.04
N ASP A 178 -9.01 -10.24 4.33
CA ASP A 178 -10.44 -10.35 3.99
C ASP A 178 -11.24 -10.66 5.26
N ALA A 179 -12.11 -9.74 5.68
CA ALA A 179 -12.86 -9.89 6.93
C ALA A 179 -13.80 -11.11 6.92
N VAL A 180 -14.31 -11.51 5.75
CA VAL A 180 -15.19 -12.67 5.62
C VAL A 180 -14.40 -13.96 5.77
N ALA A 181 -13.22 -14.02 5.16
CA ALA A 181 -12.36 -15.20 5.24
C ALA A 181 -11.65 -15.31 6.59
N GLY A 182 -11.38 -14.18 7.25
CA GLY A 182 -10.52 -14.08 8.42
C GLY A 182 -9.05 -14.38 8.09
N ILE A 183 -8.20 -14.34 9.11
CA ILE A 183 -6.77 -14.65 9.00
C ILE A 183 -6.54 -16.13 8.65
N LYS A 184 -5.48 -16.41 7.89
CA LYS A 184 -5.07 -17.76 7.46
C LYS A 184 -3.57 -17.97 7.69
N ASP A 185 -3.12 -19.22 7.62
CA ASP A 185 -1.70 -19.59 7.76
C ASP A 185 -0.77 -18.80 6.83
N ALA A 186 -1.20 -18.54 5.60
CA ALA A 186 -0.42 -17.74 4.66
C ALA A 186 -0.29 -16.27 5.09
N ASP A 187 -1.28 -15.72 5.81
CA ASP A 187 -1.20 -14.38 6.40
C ASP A 187 -0.22 -14.40 7.61
N LEU A 188 -0.22 -15.48 8.41
CA LEU A 188 0.71 -15.67 9.54
C LEU A 188 2.17 -15.75 9.07
N MET A 189 2.47 -16.52 8.03
CA MET A 189 3.82 -16.60 7.45
C MET A 189 4.33 -15.22 6.98
N VAL A 190 3.44 -14.40 6.44
CA VAL A 190 3.77 -13.03 6.02
C VAL A 190 4.02 -12.13 7.21
N LEU A 191 3.21 -12.24 8.28
CA LEU A 191 3.43 -11.51 9.53
C LEU A 191 4.77 -11.87 10.16
N GLU A 192 5.15 -13.15 10.17
CA GLU A 192 6.47 -13.61 10.61
C GLU A 192 7.59 -12.99 9.77
N THR A 193 7.42 -12.95 8.45
CA THR A 193 8.40 -12.32 7.55
C THR A 193 8.55 -10.82 7.81
N LEU A 194 7.44 -10.12 8.07
CA LEU A 194 7.42 -8.69 8.41
C LEU A 194 8.09 -8.43 9.76
N ARG A 195 7.82 -9.28 10.75
CA ARG A 195 8.44 -9.26 12.07
C ARG A 195 9.95 -9.43 11.97
N ASP A 196 10.40 -10.45 11.26
CA ASP A 196 11.82 -10.79 11.11
C ASP A 196 12.58 -9.71 10.32
N ALA A 197 11.90 -9.01 9.40
CA ALA A 197 12.44 -7.86 8.69
C ALA A 197 12.31 -6.53 9.48
N GLU A 198 11.75 -6.56 10.69
CA GLU A 198 11.44 -5.39 11.53
C GLU A 198 10.66 -4.30 10.78
N VAL A 199 9.68 -4.70 9.96
CA VAL A 199 8.87 -3.79 9.16
C VAL A 199 7.64 -3.38 9.96
N ARG A 200 7.51 -2.07 10.23
CA ARG A 200 6.32 -1.49 10.85
C ARG A 200 5.07 -1.90 10.07
N THR A 201 4.08 -2.48 10.73
CA THR A 201 2.92 -3.09 10.06
C THR A 201 1.61 -2.52 10.56
N ALA A 202 0.74 -2.13 9.65
CA ALA A 202 -0.66 -1.83 9.95
C ALA A 202 -1.53 -2.93 9.32
N VAL A 203 -2.59 -3.36 10.01
CA VAL A 203 -3.54 -4.34 9.47
C VAL A 203 -4.83 -3.63 9.07
N VAL A 204 -5.34 -3.98 7.89
CA VAL A 204 -6.60 -3.47 7.35
C VAL A 204 -7.51 -4.65 7.03
N LEU A 205 -8.67 -4.71 7.68
CA LEU A 205 -9.74 -5.62 7.32
C LEU A 205 -10.51 -5.07 6.11
N THR A 206 -10.54 -5.82 5.03
CA THR A 206 -11.25 -5.47 3.81
C THR A 206 -12.58 -6.21 3.69
N LYS A 207 -13.46 -5.71 2.83
CA LYS A 207 -14.76 -6.31 2.50
C LYS A 207 -15.70 -6.41 3.70
N VAL A 208 -15.59 -5.48 4.65
CA VAL A 208 -16.44 -5.48 5.84
C VAL A 208 -17.91 -5.16 5.48
N ASP A 209 -18.17 -4.53 4.33
CA ASP A 209 -19.50 -4.44 3.74
C ASP A 209 -20.19 -5.80 3.57
N LYS A 210 -19.44 -6.89 3.34
CA LYS A 210 -20.01 -8.24 3.23
C LYS A 210 -20.38 -8.85 4.58
N LEU A 211 -19.87 -8.27 5.66
CA LEU A 211 -20.23 -8.63 7.02
C LEU A 211 -21.34 -7.75 7.58
N LEU A 212 -21.56 -6.56 7.03
CA LEU A 212 -22.51 -5.57 7.53
C LEU A 212 -23.74 -5.46 6.61
N ARG A 213 -24.91 -5.75 7.16
CA ARG A 213 -26.24 -5.55 6.60
C ARG A 213 -27.02 -4.65 7.56
N GLU A 214 -27.79 -3.72 7.00
CA GLU A 214 -28.51 -2.69 7.77
C GLU A 214 -29.56 -3.26 8.74
N ASP A 215 -30.00 -4.50 8.53
CA ASP A 215 -31.10 -5.15 9.28
C ASP A 215 -30.66 -6.02 10.47
N GLN A 216 -29.35 -6.15 10.75
CA GLN A 216 -28.83 -7.14 11.71
C GLN A 216 -27.77 -6.57 12.67
N PRO A 217 -28.14 -6.15 13.90
CA PRO A 217 -27.19 -5.60 14.88
C PRO A 217 -26.11 -6.61 15.34
N GLU A 218 -26.41 -7.91 15.33
CA GLU A 218 -25.46 -9.00 15.65
C GLU A 218 -24.22 -9.06 14.75
N GLN A 219 -24.25 -8.39 13.60
CA GLN A 219 -23.14 -8.39 12.65
C GLN A 219 -22.01 -7.44 13.03
N ARG A 220 -22.28 -6.39 13.80
CA ARG A 220 -21.21 -5.54 14.37
C ARG A 220 -20.33 -6.38 15.30
N SER A 221 -20.95 -7.26 16.09
CA SER A 221 -20.24 -8.23 16.93
C SER A 221 -19.35 -9.16 16.10
N ARG A 222 -19.78 -9.54 14.88
CA ARG A 222 -18.95 -10.38 14.00
C ARG A 222 -17.70 -9.66 13.49
N VAL A 223 -17.79 -8.36 13.18
CA VAL A 223 -16.60 -7.58 12.81
C VAL A 223 -15.64 -7.48 14.00
N GLU A 224 -16.16 -7.24 15.20
CA GLU A 224 -15.38 -7.24 16.45
C GLU A 224 -14.70 -8.58 16.71
N GLU A 225 -15.40 -9.70 16.54
CA GLU A 225 -14.83 -11.04 16.66
C GLU A 225 -13.66 -11.26 15.69
N VAL A 226 -13.78 -10.80 14.44
CA VAL A 226 -12.69 -10.90 13.46
C VAL A 226 -11.51 -10.00 13.86
N CYS A 227 -11.76 -8.77 14.32
CA CYS A 227 -10.70 -7.89 14.84
C CYS A 227 -9.95 -8.55 16.01
N LEU A 228 -10.67 -9.11 16.98
CA LEU A 228 -10.10 -9.78 18.14
C LEU A 228 -9.28 -11.01 17.73
N SER A 229 -9.80 -11.83 16.81
CA SER A 229 -9.07 -12.98 16.28
C SER A 229 -7.76 -12.57 15.59
N VAL A 230 -7.78 -11.48 14.81
CA VAL A 230 -6.56 -10.96 14.17
C VAL A 230 -5.57 -10.43 15.22
N TRP A 231 -6.05 -9.75 16.25
CA TRP A 231 -5.23 -9.26 17.35
C TRP A 231 -4.54 -10.40 18.10
N GLU A 232 -5.28 -11.47 18.43
CA GLU A 232 -4.72 -12.65 19.10
C GLU A 232 -3.57 -13.27 18.29
N GLU A 233 -3.73 -13.39 16.97
CA GLU A 233 -2.68 -13.89 16.09
C GLU A 233 -1.47 -12.94 16.00
N LEU A 234 -1.69 -11.63 15.94
CA LEU A 234 -0.60 -10.64 15.97
C LEU A 234 0.23 -10.77 17.25
N ARG A 235 -0.41 -10.95 18.41
CA ARG A 235 0.27 -11.18 19.69
C ARG A 235 1.05 -12.49 19.73
N LYS A 236 0.52 -13.55 19.10
CA LYS A 236 1.26 -14.82 18.95
C LYS A 236 2.52 -14.61 18.10
N VAL A 237 2.42 -13.92 16.97
CA VAL A 237 3.57 -13.63 16.10
C VAL A 237 4.59 -12.73 16.81
N GLU A 238 4.13 -11.70 17.52
CA GLU A 238 4.93 -10.80 18.34
C GLU A 238 5.79 -11.56 19.36
N SER A 239 5.24 -12.61 20.00
CA SER A 239 5.99 -13.40 20.99
C SER A 239 7.28 -14.05 20.43
N GLY A 240 7.41 -14.16 19.11
CA GLY A 240 8.62 -14.62 18.44
C GLY A 240 9.65 -13.54 18.10
N GLY A 241 9.37 -12.26 18.38
CA GLY A 241 10.23 -11.11 18.07
C GLY A 241 10.57 -10.26 19.30
N MET A 242 11.78 -9.70 19.33
CA MET A 242 12.26 -8.92 20.49
C MET A 242 11.98 -7.41 20.35
N THR A 243 11.86 -6.90 19.13
CA THR A 243 11.76 -5.46 18.79
C THR A 243 10.47 -5.11 18.04
N TRP A 244 9.82 -6.10 17.45
CA TRP A 244 8.57 -5.96 16.72
C TRP A 244 7.39 -6.18 17.66
N LEU A 245 7.09 -5.16 18.46
CA LEU A 245 6.09 -5.22 19.54
C LEU A 245 4.87 -4.35 19.22
N GLU A 246 3.75 -4.59 19.89
CA GLU A 246 2.55 -3.75 19.79
C GLU A 246 2.89 -2.26 20.03
N GLY A 247 2.55 -1.39 19.07
CA GLY A 247 2.75 0.06 19.16
C GLY A 247 4.22 0.54 19.08
N ALA A 248 5.19 -0.36 18.94
CA ALA A 248 6.59 0.02 18.80
C ALA A 248 6.88 0.70 17.45
N GLU A 249 7.97 1.48 17.37
CA GLU A 249 8.36 2.22 16.15
C GLU A 249 8.43 1.32 14.90
N LYS A 250 8.94 0.10 15.08
CA LYS A 250 9.07 -0.92 14.03
C LYS A 250 8.06 -2.05 14.13
N GLY A 251 7.18 -2.03 15.12
CA GLY A 251 6.22 -3.10 15.39
C GLY A 251 4.89 -2.95 14.66
N TRP A 252 3.88 -3.66 15.13
CA TRP A 252 2.55 -3.57 14.56
C TRP A 252 1.71 -2.49 15.24
N GLN A 253 0.80 -1.87 14.49
CA GLN A 253 -0.08 -0.81 15.02
C GLN A 253 -1.18 -1.40 15.88
N ASN A 254 -1.43 -0.80 17.04
CA ASN A 254 -2.50 -1.16 17.99
C ASN A 254 -3.92 -0.87 17.46
N GLU A 255 -4.03 -0.36 16.23
CA GLU A 255 -5.29 -0.11 15.54
C GLU A 255 -5.42 -1.08 14.36
N VAL A 256 -6.53 -1.83 14.33
CA VAL A 256 -6.96 -2.58 13.16
C VAL A 256 -7.95 -1.71 12.39
N TRP A 257 -7.56 -1.32 11.19
CA TRP A 257 -8.39 -0.46 10.34
C TRP A 257 -9.39 -1.31 9.57
N VAL A 258 -10.54 -0.73 9.25
CA VAL A 258 -11.59 -1.40 8.48
C VAL A 258 -11.87 -0.60 7.21
N THR A 259 -12.01 -1.29 6.09
CA THR A 259 -12.44 -0.67 4.83
C THR A 259 -13.48 -1.51 4.10
N SER A 260 -14.49 -0.81 3.58
CA SER A 260 -15.49 -1.30 2.63
C SER A 260 -15.17 -0.91 1.19
N ALA A 261 -13.93 -0.47 0.91
CA ALA A 261 -13.49 -0.11 -0.43
C ALA A 261 -13.64 -1.33 -1.38
N GLY A 262 -14.78 -1.38 -2.04
CA GLY A 262 -15.23 -2.48 -2.86
C GLY A 262 -15.08 -2.18 -4.34
N ASP A 263 -14.81 -3.21 -5.12
CA ASP A 263 -15.00 -3.15 -6.57
C ASP A 263 -16.50 -3.40 -6.84
N ALA A 264 -17.17 -2.43 -7.49
CA ALA A 264 -18.61 -2.47 -7.76
C ALA A 264 -19.05 -3.69 -8.59
N ASP A 265 -18.12 -4.31 -9.31
CA ASP A 265 -18.36 -5.54 -10.09
C ASP A 265 -18.20 -6.83 -9.25
N THR A 266 -17.94 -6.72 -7.93
CA THR A 266 -17.71 -7.86 -7.01
C THR A 266 -18.55 -7.81 -5.73
N ASP A 267 -19.76 -7.23 -5.82
CA ASP A 267 -20.70 -7.01 -4.73
C ASP A 267 -20.18 -6.07 -3.61
N GLY A 268 -19.21 -5.20 -3.92
CA GLY A 268 -18.69 -4.21 -2.97
C GLY A 268 -19.28 -2.82 -3.22
N ASN A 269 -19.47 -2.02 -2.17
CA ASN A 269 -20.21 -0.74 -2.22
C ASN A 269 -19.49 0.42 -2.97
N GLY A 270 -18.40 0.16 -3.70
CA GLY A 270 -17.60 1.22 -4.32
C GLY A 270 -16.93 2.15 -3.30
N VAL A 271 -16.27 3.20 -3.80
CA VAL A 271 -15.83 4.35 -2.99
C VAL A 271 -16.92 5.41 -3.14
N ASP A 272 -17.95 5.37 -2.29
CA ASP A 272 -19.01 6.37 -2.33
C ASP A 272 -18.50 7.65 -1.63
N HIS A 273 -18.43 8.77 -2.37
CA HIS A 273 -17.94 10.05 -1.86
C HIS A 273 -18.98 10.80 -0.98
N GLY A 274 -19.90 10.09 -0.34
CA GLY A 274 -21.12 10.71 0.20
C GLY A 274 -21.72 10.11 1.46
N SER A 275 -21.19 9.03 2.04
CA SER A 275 -21.60 8.58 3.37
C SER A 275 -20.58 9.08 4.38
N GLU A 276 -21.06 9.83 5.38
CA GLU A 276 -20.28 10.21 6.55
C GLU A 276 -19.54 8.97 7.06
N VAL A 277 -18.20 9.06 7.11
CA VAL A 277 -17.38 8.10 7.85
C VAL A 277 -17.84 8.25 9.29
N GLY A 278 -18.77 7.39 9.70
CA GLY A 278 -19.20 7.28 11.08
C GLY A 278 -17.95 7.02 11.90
N ASP A 279 -17.59 8.01 12.71
CA ASP A 279 -16.44 7.94 13.58
C ASP A 279 -16.66 6.79 14.57
N LEU A 280 -16.03 5.65 14.32
CA LEU A 280 -16.04 4.51 15.25
C LEU A 280 -15.17 4.79 16.48
N SER A 281 -14.51 5.95 16.57
CA SER A 281 -13.71 6.34 17.73
C SER A 281 -14.55 6.73 18.96
N ASP A 282 -15.84 7.07 18.79
CA ASP A 282 -16.70 7.55 19.87
C ASP A 282 -17.12 6.47 20.90
N GLY A 283 -16.59 5.25 20.81
CA GLY A 283 -16.80 4.18 21.80
C GLY A 283 -15.54 3.50 22.33
N TRP A 284 -14.35 3.85 21.82
CA TRP A 284 -13.11 3.06 22.03
C TRP A 284 -12.06 3.75 22.92
N ALA A 285 -12.46 4.74 23.72
CA ALA A 285 -11.69 5.18 24.89
C ALA A 285 -11.97 4.27 26.10
N GLY A 286 -11.71 2.97 25.95
CA GLY A 286 -11.80 1.98 27.01
C GLY A 286 -10.43 1.38 27.28
N GLY A 287 -9.62 2.06 28.10
CA GLY A 287 -8.30 1.56 28.46
C GLY A 287 -8.34 0.17 29.11
N ARG A 288 -7.48 -0.72 28.61
CA ARG A 288 -6.50 -1.49 29.40
C ARG A 288 -5.54 -2.25 28.50
#